data_AF-A0A2A9FK67-F1
#
_entry.id   AF-A0A2A9FK67-F1
#
_cell.length_a   1.000
_cell.length_b   1.000
_cell.length_c   1.000
_cell.angle_alpha   90.00
_cell.angle_beta   90.00
_cell.angle_gamma   90.00
#
_symmetry.space_group_name_H-M   'P 1'
#
loop_
_entity.id
_entity.type
_entity.pdbx_description
1 polymer ?
#
loop_
_entity_poly.entity_id
_entity_poly.type
_entity_poly.pdbx_seq_one_letter_code
_entity_poly.pdbx_strand_id
1 'polypeptide(L)'
;MSVPERGTGVPRSVTDLARLPGWSVAVHATSRRWELAEYPGADGDDEVLVGLTPVARGLVAVIVWRNGTVEQHRRLPEEQACLAAWRFALGLRPG
;
A
#
# COMPACT_ATOMS: atom_id res chain seq x y z
N MET A 1 20.96 -5.64 -27.48
CA MET A 1 20.61 -4.78 -26.33
C MET A 1 19.29 -4.09 -26.67
N SER A 2 18.18 -4.19 -25.96
CA SER A 2 17.78 -4.95 -24.78
C SER A 2 16.25 -5.09 -24.92
N VAL A 3 15.70 -6.25 -24.57
CA VAL A 3 14.24 -6.39 -24.41
C VAL A 3 13.85 -5.50 -23.22
N PRO A 4 12.84 -4.62 -23.32
CA PRO A 4 12.35 -3.93 -22.14
C PRO A 4 11.64 -4.97 -21.26
N GLU A 5 12.29 -5.38 -20.17
CA GLU A 5 11.73 -6.34 -19.24
C GLU A 5 10.59 -5.69 -18.42
N ARG A 6 9.35 -6.14 -18.69
CA ARG A 6 8.10 -6.01 -17.91
C ARG A 6 7.89 -4.70 -17.14
N GLY A 7 7.48 -3.66 -17.85
CA GLY A 7 6.63 -2.62 -17.26
C GLY A 7 5.19 -3.11 -17.15
N THR A 8 4.79 -3.69 -16.03
CA THR A 8 3.37 -3.93 -15.72
C THR A 8 3.02 -3.14 -14.46
N GLY A 9 2.55 -1.91 -14.62
CA GLY A 9 2.42 -0.88 -13.57
C GLY A 9 1.45 -1.18 -12.40
N VAL A 10 1.00 -2.42 -12.24
CA VAL A 10 0.16 -2.87 -11.13
C VAL A 10 1.04 -3.54 -10.06
N PRO A 11 1.12 -3.02 -8.83
CA PRO A 11 1.94 -3.58 -7.78
C PRO A 11 1.36 -4.89 -7.23
N ARG A 12 2.22 -5.87 -6.95
CA ARG A 12 1.85 -7.17 -6.38
C ARG A 12 2.51 -7.45 -5.02
N SER A 13 3.37 -6.54 -4.58
CA SER A 13 4.10 -6.65 -3.32
C SER A 13 4.39 -5.26 -2.75
N VAL A 14 4.77 -5.22 -1.47
CA VAL A 14 5.22 -3.96 -0.84
C VAL A 14 6.51 -3.43 -1.49
N THR A 15 7.33 -4.33 -2.05
CA THR A 15 8.53 -3.93 -2.81
C THR A 15 8.17 -3.18 -4.09
N ASP A 16 7.06 -3.54 -4.74
CA ASP A 16 6.56 -2.80 -5.91
C ASP A 16 6.00 -1.44 -5.51
N LEU A 17 5.24 -1.38 -4.40
CA LEU A 17 4.72 -0.12 -3.86
C LEU A 17 5.85 0.85 -3.51
N ALA A 18 6.94 0.38 -2.90
CA ALA A 18 8.10 1.20 -2.55
C ALA A 18 8.77 1.90 -3.75
N ARG A 19 8.50 1.45 -4.98
CA ARG A 19 9.03 2.06 -6.21
C ARG A 19 8.10 3.14 -6.78
N LEU A 20 6.88 3.27 -6.24
CA LEU A 20 5.90 4.22 -6.70
C LEU A 20 6.02 5.55 -5.92
N PRO A 21 5.83 6.70 -6.57
CA PRO A 21 5.82 8.00 -5.89
C PRO A 21 4.77 8.08 -4.77
N GLY A 22 5.11 8.77 -3.69
CA GLY A 22 4.23 9.00 -2.54
C GLY A 22 4.16 7.86 -1.53
N TRP A 23 4.67 6.66 -1.86
CA TRP A 23 4.74 5.55 -0.92
C TRP A 23 5.95 5.66 -0.01
N SER A 24 5.72 5.52 1.30
CA SER A 24 6.76 5.32 2.30
C SER A 24 6.71 3.87 2.79
N VAL A 25 7.87 3.21 2.91
CA VAL A 25 7.96 1.85 3.45
C VAL A 25 9.01 1.80 4.54
N ALA A 26 8.57 1.55 5.77
CA ALA A 26 9.44 1.27 6.90
C ALA A 26 9.90 -0.19 6.87
N VAL A 27 11.19 -0.38 7.06
CA VAL A 27 11.84 -1.70 7.06
C VAL A 27 12.59 -1.87 8.37
N HIS A 28 12.36 -2.99 9.05
CA HIS A 28 13.08 -3.36 10.25
C HIS A 28 14.58 -3.49 9.92
N ALA A 29 15.43 -2.76 10.66
CA ALA A 29 16.86 -2.63 10.37
C ALA A 29 17.59 -3.97 10.25
N THR A 30 17.37 -4.88 11.21
CA THR A 30 18.07 -6.18 11.27
C THR A 30 17.50 -7.25 10.34
N SER A 31 16.18 -7.52 10.43
CA SER A 31 15.55 -8.60 9.66
C SER A 31 15.34 -8.25 8.18
N ARG A 32 15.48 -6.96 7.83
CA ARG A 32 15.19 -6.42 6.49
C ARG A 32 13.75 -6.70 6.02
N ARG A 33 12.85 -7.02 6.95
CA ARG A 33 11.42 -7.18 6.69
C ARG A 33 10.73 -5.83 6.78
N TRP A 34 9.79 -5.57 5.87
CA TRP A 34 8.96 -4.38 5.97
C TRP A 34 8.01 -4.51 7.16
N GLU A 35 7.69 -3.39 7.79
CA GLU A 35 6.81 -3.31 8.97
C GLU A 35 5.58 -2.45 8.71
N LEU A 36 5.73 -1.43 7.88
CA LEU A 36 4.68 -0.49 7.56
C LEU A 36 4.91 0.02 6.14
N ALA A 37 3.84 0.11 5.36
CA ALA A 37 3.84 0.83 4.10
C ALA A 37 2.66 1.80 4.11
N GLU A 38 2.92 3.06 3.77
CA GLU A 38 1.95 4.14 3.88
C GLU A 38 1.91 4.97 2.60
N TYR A 39 0.71 5.45 2.29
CA TYR A 39 0.47 6.43 1.25
C TYR A 39 -0.45 7.53 1.79
N PRO A 40 0.06 8.76 1.98
CA PRO A 40 -0.79 9.91 2.23
C PRO A 40 -1.44 10.36 0.92
N GLY A 41 -2.73 10.66 0.98
CA GLY A 41 -3.52 11.21 -0.10
C GLY A 41 -4.46 12.31 0.39
N ALA A 42 -5.21 12.87 -0.54
CA ALA A 42 -6.25 13.84 -0.27
C ALA A 42 -7.50 13.50 -1.08
N ASP A 43 -8.67 13.79 -0.52
CA ASP A 43 -9.96 13.57 -1.16
C ASP A 43 -10.87 14.75 -0.84
N GLY A 44 -10.81 15.77 -1.72
CA GLY A 44 -11.33 17.11 -1.39
C GLY A 44 -10.47 17.77 -0.33
N ASP A 45 -11.12 18.27 0.73
CA ASP A 45 -10.46 18.88 1.89
C ASP A 45 -10.03 17.87 2.96
N ASP A 46 -10.38 16.59 2.78
CA ASP A 46 -10.07 15.54 3.76
C ASP A 46 -8.64 15.01 3.58
N GLU A 47 -7.93 14.90 4.70
CA GLU A 47 -6.69 14.14 4.78
C GLU A 47 -7.02 12.65 4.81
N VAL A 48 -6.37 11.90 3.94
CA VAL A 48 -6.60 10.46 3.81
C VAL A 48 -5.28 9.72 3.85
N LEU A 49 -5.21 8.66 4.64
CA LEU A 49 -4.03 7.81 4.75
C LEU A 49 -4.42 6.37 4.44
N VAL A 50 -3.60 5.68 3.64
CA VAL A 50 -3.67 4.22 3.51
C VAL A 50 -2.43 3.62 4.10
N GLY A 51 -2.61 2.62 4.97
CA GLY A 51 -1.53 1.93 5.64
C GLY A 51 -1.66 0.43 5.48
N LEU A 52 -0.53 -0.22 5.28
CA LEU A 52 -0.38 -1.66 5.22
C LEU A 52 0.53 -2.09 6.36
N THR A 53 0.16 -3.15 7.06
CA THR A 53 0.96 -3.73 8.15
C THR A 53 0.91 -5.25 8.05
N PRO A 54 2.04 -5.97 8.12
CA PRO A 54 2.02 -7.43 8.12
C PRO A 54 1.45 -7.92 9.45
N VAL A 55 0.47 -8.83 9.40
CA VAL A 55 -0.20 -9.37 10.61
C VAL A 55 0.04 -10.86 10.80
N ALA A 56 0.31 -11.59 9.72
CA ALA A 56 0.74 -12.97 9.73
C ALA A 56 1.49 -13.27 8.43
N ARG A 57 2.05 -14.48 8.29
CA ARG A 57 2.74 -14.88 7.06
C ARG A 57 1.83 -14.74 5.85
N GLY A 58 2.18 -13.84 4.93
CA GLY A 58 1.42 -13.58 3.69
C GLY A 58 0.11 -12.81 3.87
N LEU A 59 -0.21 -12.40 5.11
CA LEU A 59 -1.43 -11.66 5.42
C LEU A 59 -1.11 -10.25 5.90
N VAL A 60 -1.78 -9.26 5.30
CA VAL A 60 -1.56 -7.84 5.52
C VAL A 60 -2.87 -7.19 5.96
N ALA A 61 -2.80 -6.40 7.02
CA ALA A 61 -3.87 -5.47 7.34
C ALA A 61 -3.76 -4.25 6.42
N VAL A 62 -4.87 -3.88 5.78
CA VAL A 62 -5.05 -2.61 5.08
C VAL A 62 -5.98 -1.76 5.90
N ILE A 63 -5.53 -0.56 6.25
CA ILE A 63 -6.31 0.40 7.03
C ILE A 63 -6.39 1.70 6.24
N VAL A 64 -7.58 2.27 6.17
CA VAL A 64 -7.81 3.59 5.59
C VAL A 64 -8.24 4.52 6.71
N TRP A 65 -7.52 5.62 6.87
CA TRP A 65 -7.89 6.70 7.75
C TRP A 65 -8.38 7.90 6.94
N ARG A 66 -9.37 8.61 7.49
CA ARG A 66 -9.85 9.89 7.00
C ARG A 66 -9.93 10.85 8.18
N ASN A 67 -9.24 11.99 8.08
CA ASN A 67 -9.15 12.99 9.14
C ASN A 67 -8.83 12.37 10.52
N GLY A 68 -7.84 11.46 10.54
CA GLY A 68 -7.40 10.74 11.74
C GLY A 68 -8.32 9.61 12.23
N THR A 69 -9.46 9.34 11.58
CA THR A 69 -10.40 8.28 11.97
C THR A 69 -10.30 7.09 11.03
N VAL A 70 -10.31 5.86 11.58
CA VAL A 70 -10.33 4.63 10.77
C VAL A 70 -11.69 4.49 10.08
N GLU A 71 -11.70 4.52 8.75
CA GLU A 71 -12.89 4.31 7.92
C GLU A 71 -13.01 2.85 7.47
N GLN A 72 -11.87 2.20 7.20
CA GLN A 72 -11.83 0.81 6.74
C GLN A 72 -10.67 0.06 7.39
N HIS A 73 -10.89 -1.21 7.73
CA HIS A 73 -9.85 -2.12 8.19
C HIS A 73 -10.15 -3.53 7.69
N ARG A 74 -9.25 -4.06 6.86
CA ARG A 74 -9.39 -5.39 6.24
C ARG A 74 -8.09 -6.16 6.34
N ARG A 75 -8.16 -7.49 6.36
CA ARG A 75 -6.98 -8.37 6.27
C ARG A 75 -7.04 -9.13 4.97
N LEU A 76 -6.00 -9.02 4.16
CA LEU A 76 -5.93 -9.56 2.80
C LEU A 76 -4.57 -10.22 2.56
N PRO A 77 -4.48 -11.19 1.62
CA PRO A 77 -3.20 -11.60 1.07
C PRO A 77 -2.39 -10.39 0.58
N GLU A 78 -1.06 -10.41 0.72
CA GLU A 78 -0.19 -9.26 0.39
C GLU A 78 -0.47 -8.68 -1.02
N GLU A 79 -0.60 -9.53 -2.03
CA GLU A 79 -0.89 -9.10 -3.40
C GLU A 79 -2.20 -8.32 -3.50
N GLN A 80 -3.26 -8.82 -2.86
CA GLN A 80 -4.57 -8.17 -2.85
C GLN A 80 -4.56 -6.88 -2.04
N ALA A 81 -3.82 -6.86 -0.92
CA ALA A 81 -3.62 -5.66 -0.11
C ALA A 81 -2.92 -4.55 -0.92
N CYS A 82 -1.82 -4.89 -1.60
CA CYS A 82 -1.07 -3.94 -2.42
C CYS A 82 -1.89 -3.42 -3.59
N LEU A 83 -2.65 -4.30 -4.26
CA LEU A 83 -3.56 -3.91 -5.33
C LEU A 83 -4.66 -2.97 -4.82
N ALA A 84 -5.32 -3.30 -3.70
CA ALA A 84 -6.39 -2.47 -3.14
C ALA A 84 -5.88 -1.09 -2.73
N ALA A 85 -4.71 -1.04 -2.08
CA ALA A 85 -4.12 0.20 -1.62
C ALA A 85 -3.62 1.06 -2.79
N TRP A 86 -3.06 0.45 -3.83
CA TRP A 86 -2.70 1.16 -5.06
C TRP A 86 -3.91 1.74 -5.78
N ARG A 87 -5.02 1.00 -5.89
CA ARG A 87 -6.28 1.53 -6.45
C ARG A 87 -6.78 2.72 -5.65
N PHE A 88 -6.71 2.64 -4.33
CA PHE A 88 -7.05 3.76 -3.46
C PHE A 88 -6.18 4.99 -3.76
N ALA A 89 -4.86 4.81 -3.86
CA ALA A 89 -3.93 5.89 -4.19
C ALA A 89 -4.21 6.56 -5.55
N LEU A 90 -4.86 5.84 -6.48
CA LEU A 90 -5.34 6.38 -7.76
C LEU A 90 -6.72 7.06 -7.66
N GLY A 91 -7.28 7.22 -6.47
CA GLY A 91 -8.64 7.76 -6.27
C GLY A 91 -9.75 6.78 -6.64
N LEU A 92 -9.42 5.52 -6.96
CA LEU A 92 -10.38 4.48 -7.29
C LEU A 92 -10.87 3.87 -5.97
N ARG A 93 -11.98 4.41 -5.44
CA ARG A 93 -12.62 3.84 -4.25
C ARG A 93 -13.07 2.40 -4.55
N PRO A 94 -12.92 1.45 -3.61
CA PRO A 94 -13.62 0.19 -3.71
C PRO A 94 -15.12 0.50 -3.69
N GLY A 95 -15.85 0.01 -4.70
CA GLY A 95 -17.31 -0.07 -4.64
C GLY A 95 -17.77 -1.02 -3.54
#